data_AF-A0A248UDQ2-F1
#
_entry.id   AF-A0A248UDQ2-F1
#
_cell.length_a   1.000
_cell.length_b   1.000
_cell.length_c   1.000
_cell.angle_alpha   90.00
_cell.angle_beta   90.00
_cell.angle_gamma   90.00
#
_symmetry.space_group_name_H-M   'P 1'
#
loop_
_entity.id
_entity.type
_entity.pdbx_description
1 polymer ?
#
loop_
_entity_poly.entity_id
_entity_poly.type
_entity_poly.pdbx_seq_one_letter_code
_entity_poly.pdbx_strand_id
1 'polypeptide(L)' 'MAFATWIIARLGAWTGYYGKPGPATLSHGIRRYYEIKYGARISAGIV' A
#
# COMPACT_ATOMS: atom_id res chain seq x y z
N MET A 1 10.65 -9.55 4.14
CA MET A 1 9.75 -8.50 4.67
C MET A 1 10.01 -7.12 4.06
N ALA A 2 11.25 -6.71 3.80
CA ALA A 2 11.56 -5.40 3.20
C ALA A 2 10.87 -5.12 1.85
N PHE A 3 10.77 -6.13 0.96
CA PHE A 3 10.10 -5.97 -0.35
C PHE A 3 8.63 -5.55 -0.21
N ALA A 4 7.85 -6.24 0.61
CA ALA A 4 6.45 -5.88 0.85
C ALA A 4 6.32 -4.47 1.44
N THR A 5 7.20 -4.12 2.39
CA THR A 5 7.25 -2.77 2.98
C THR A 5 7.48 -1.70 1.91
N TRP A 6 8.35 -1.94 0.92
CA TRP A 6 8.58 -1.00 -0.18
C TRP A 6 7.36 -0.81 -1.08
N ILE A 7 6.64 -1.90 -1.41
CA ILE A 7 5.41 -1.82 -2.21
C ILE A 7 4.33 -1.03 -1.48
N ILE A 8 4.12 -1.33 -0.19
CA ILE A 8 3.16 -0.60 0.65
C ILE A 8 3.57 0.87 0.75
N ALA A 9 4.85 1.18 0.94
CA ALA A 9 5.33 2.56 0.96
C ALA A 9 5.01 3.30 -0.34
N ARG A 10 5.21 2.67 -1.52
CA ARG A 10 4.84 3.27 -2.82
C ARG A 10 3.34 3.55 -2.92
N LEU A 11 2.49 2.64 -2.44
CA LEU A 11 1.04 2.85 -2.36
C LEU A 11 0.66 4.03 -1.45
N GLY A 12 1.49 4.31 -0.45
CA GLY A 12 1.34 5.43 0.48
C GLY A 12 1.96 6.75 0.03
N ALA A 13 2.27 6.91 -1.27
CA ALA A 13 2.93 8.08 -1.86
C ALA A 13 4.42 8.27 -1.48
N TRP A 14 5.13 7.19 -1.11
CA TRP A 14 6.57 7.26 -0.97
C TRP A 14 7.25 7.40 -2.33
N THR A 15 8.03 8.45 -2.52
CA THR A 15 8.67 8.76 -3.82
C THR A 15 10.03 8.10 -4.00
N GLY A 16 10.63 7.54 -2.95
CA GLY A 16 12.00 7.02 -2.99
C GLY A 16 13.06 7.99 -2.49
N TYR A 17 12.71 9.28 -2.41
CA TYR A 17 13.62 10.32 -1.97
C TYR A 17 13.56 10.49 -0.44
N TYR A 18 14.69 10.90 0.16
CA TYR A 18 14.83 11.20 1.60
C TYR A 18 14.87 10.01 2.58
N GLY A 19 15.17 8.80 2.10
CA GLY A 19 15.49 7.65 2.95
C GLY A 19 14.31 6.73 3.24
N LYS A 20 14.34 6.06 4.40
CA LYS A 20 13.35 5.03 4.74
C LYS A 20 11.94 5.63 4.88
N PRO A 21 10.89 4.94 4.42
CA PRO A 21 9.52 5.43 4.48
C PRO A 21 9.08 5.59 5.94
N GLY A 22 8.41 6.71 6.22
CA GLY A 22 7.89 7.01 7.56
C GLY A 22 6.63 6.21 7.91
N PRO A 23 6.23 6.21 9.20
CA PRO A 23 5.03 5.51 9.66
C PRO A 23 3.76 5.96 8.95
N ALA A 24 3.58 7.28 8.73
CA ALA A 24 2.40 7.83 8.05
C ALA A 24 2.25 7.30 6.62
N THR A 25 3.36 7.28 5.87
CA THR A 25 3.42 6.73 4.51
C THR A 25 3.04 5.26 4.48
N LEU A 26 3.53 4.47 5.43
CA LEU A 26 3.16 3.06 5.54
C LEU A 26 1.68 2.87 5.90
N SER A 27 1.15 3.65 6.83
CA SER A 27 -0.28 3.60 7.20
C SER A 27 -1.18 3.92 6.00
N HIS A 28 -0.85 4.94 5.21
CA HIS A 28 -1.58 5.28 3.99
C HIS A 28 -1.52 4.13 2.97
N GLY A 29 -0.33 3.55 2.79
CA GLY A 29 -0.13 2.41 1.90
C GLY A 29 -0.94 1.18 2.27
N ILE A 30 -1.00 0.85 3.57
CA ILE A 30 -1.77 -0.30 4.07
C ILE A 30 -3.26 -0.07 3.80
N ARG A 31 -3.78 1.12 4.11
CA ARG A 31 -5.18 1.47 3.83
C ARG A 31 -5.48 1.31 2.34
N ARG A 32 -4.62 1.87 1.48
CA ARG A 32 -4.79 1.80 0.03
C ARG A 32 -4.76 0.37 -0.50
N TYR A 33 -3.90 -0.48 0.06
CA TYR A 33 -3.83 -1.90 -0.28
C TYR A 33 -5.15 -2.63 0.01
N TYR A 34 -5.77 -2.40 1.18
CA TYR A 34 -7.05 -3.03 1.50
C TYR A 34 -8.20 -2.52 0.62
N GLU A 35 -8.23 -1.22 0.29
CA GLU A 35 -9.21 -0.66 -0.64
C GLU A 35 -9.09 -1.31 -2.03
N ILE A 36 -7.88 -1.46 -2.56
CA ILE A 36 -7.63 -2.13 -3.85
C ILE A 36 -8.05 -3.59 -3.78
N LYS A 37 -7.69 -4.29 -2.70
CA LYS A 37 -8.06 -5.70 -2.51
C LYS A 37 -9.57 -5.88 -2.43
N TYR A 38 -10.28 -4.96 -1.79
CA TYR A 38 -11.74 -4.96 -1.75
C TYR A 38 -12.33 -4.74 -3.15
N GLY A 39 -11.86 -3.74 -3.89
CA GLY A 39 -12.27 -3.51 -5.28
C GLY A 39 -12.01 -4.70 -6.20
N ALA A 40 -10.86 -5.37 -6.06
CA ALA A 40 -10.53 -6.58 -6.80
C ALA A 40 -11.50 -7.73 -6.49
N ARG A 41 -11.96 -7.86 -5.24
CA ARG A 41 -12.96 -8.87 -4.85
C ARG A 41 -14.33 -8.59 -5.44
N ILE A 42 -14.75 -7.32 -5.48
CA ILE A 42 -15.99 -6.90 -6.16
C ILE A 42 -15.91 -7.26 -7.64
N SER A 43 -14.81 -6.92 -8.31
CA SER A 43 -14.62 -7.24 -9.73
C SER A 43 -14.60 -8.75 -10.01
N ALA A 44 -14.16 -9.56 -9.06
CA ALA A 44 -14.14 -11.01 -9.18
C ALA A 44 -15.47 -11.68 -8.83
N GLY A 45 -16.46 -10.93 -8.31
CA GLY A 45 -17.72 -11.49 -7.83
C GLY A 45 -17.58 -12.39 -6.58
N ILE A 46 -16.51 -12.18 -5.80
CA ILE A 46 -16.19 -12.98 -4.58
C ILE A 46 -16.65 -12.22 -3.31
N VAL A 47 -17.38 -11.13 -3.48
CA VAL A 47 -18.05 -10.37 -2.41
C VAL A 47 -19.47 -10.05 -2.83
#